data_AF-A0A5J6YTK9-F1
#
_entry.id   AF-A0A5J6YTK9-F1
#
_cell.length_a   1.000
_cell.length_b   1.000
_cell.length_c   1.000
_cell.angle_alpha   90.00
_cell.angle_beta   90.00
_cell.angle_gamma   90.00
#
_symmetry.space_group_name_H-M   'P 1'
#
loop_
_entity.id
_entity.type
_entity.pdbx_description
1 polymer ?
#
loop_
_entity_poly.entity_id
_entity_poly.type
_entity_poly.pdbx_seq_one_letter_code
_entity_poly.pdbx_strand_id
1 'polypeptide(L)'
;MKDPRPQEHSVADLLRELFPETHRELFGPHEGDALPTLGLYPVADGRLALVHGDQLAEFTPLDPKGKNALHCDLCHYTRSRSEAALYRVVVAARRSRYVTLCTATEACQGRAGRKGLETLANRIFPLELPYTE
;
A
#
# COMPACT_ATOMS: atom_id res chain seq x y z
N MET A 1 4.84 -24.95 -50.13
CA MET A 1 5.35 -23.63 -50.54
C MET A 1 4.71 -22.61 -49.61
N LYS A 2 5.43 -22.18 -48.57
CA LYS A 2 4.91 -21.35 -47.48
C LYS A 2 5.16 -19.89 -47.86
N ASP A 3 4.09 -19.17 -48.14
CA ASP A 3 4.10 -17.76 -48.54
C ASP A 3 4.67 -16.87 -47.39
N PRO A 4 5.77 -16.12 -47.59
CA PRO A 4 6.35 -15.29 -46.54
C PRO A 4 5.63 -13.93 -46.55
N ARG A 5 4.52 -13.83 -45.83
CA ARG A 5 3.92 -12.51 -45.56
C ARG A 5 4.91 -11.70 -44.70
N PRO A 6 5.24 -10.46 -45.08
CA PRO A 6 6.10 -9.60 -44.27
C PRO A 6 5.40 -9.35 -42.93
N GLN A 7 6.06 -9.74 -41.85
CA GLN A 7 5.60 -9.50 -40.49
C GLN A 7 5.89 -8.01 -40.21
N GLU A 8 4.84 -7.19 -40.10
CA GLU A 8 5.01 -5.78 -39.76
C GLU A 8 5.47 -5.69 -38.29
N HIS A 9 6.79 -5.67 -38.09
CA HIS A 9 7.36 -5.44 -36.77
C HIS A 9 7.20 -3.96 -36.41
N SER A 10 6.64 -3.69 -35.23
CA SER A 10 6.62 -2.33 -34.70
C SER A 10 8.06 -1.85 -34.44
N VAL A 11 8.27 -0.53 -34.46
CA VAL A 11 9.58 0.06 -34.14
C VAL A 11 10.08 -0.39 -32.75
N ALA A 12 9.17 -0.57 -31.80
CA ALA A 12 9.48 -1.10 -30.48
C ALA A 12 9.97 -2.56 -30.53
N ASP A 13 9.33 -3.43 -31.33
CA ASP A 13 9.74 -4.82 -31.47
C ASP A 13 11.12 -4.95 -32.13
N LEU A 14 11.39 -4.13 -33.16
CA LEU A 14 12.70 -4.08 -33.82
C LEU A 14 13.79 -3.60 -32.87
N LEU A 15 13.51 -2.56 -32.08
CA LEU A 15 14.47 -2.07 -31.09
C LEU A 15 14.71 -3.11 -29.99
N ARG A 16 13.69 -3.83 -29.54
CA ARG A 16 13.85 -4.90 -28.54
C ARG A 16 14.75 -6.03 -29.04
N GLU A 17 14.62 -6.41 -30.31
CA GLU A 17 15.37 -7.52 -30.91
C GLU A 17 16.80 -7.14 -31.29
N LEU A 18 17.00 -5.93 -31.83
CA LEU A 18 18.28 -5.52 -32.42
C LEU A 18 19.11 -4.63 -31.48
N PHE A 19 18.47 -3.84 -30.62
CA PHE A 19 19.11 -2.85 -29.75
C PHE A 19 18.48 -2.85 -28.34
N PRO A 20 18.61 -3.97 -27.59
CA PRO A 20 17.91 -4.15 -26.32
C PRO A 20 18.20 -3.06 -25.28
N GLU A 21 19.41 -2.49 -25.27
CA GLU A 21 19.74 -1.38 -24.36
C GLU A 21 19.02 -0.07 -24.74
N THR A 22 18.95 0.27 -26.03
CA THR A 22 18.18 1.44 -26.50
C THR A 22 16.67 1.24 -26.29
N HIS A 23 16.18 0.01 -26.43
CA HIS A 23 14.79 -0.29 -26.08
C HIS A 23 14.52 -0.09 -24.59
N ARG A 24 15.43 -0.51 -23.69
CA ARG A 24 15.30 -0.26 -22.25
C ARG A 24 15.39 1.22 -21.91
N GLU A 25 16.22 1.98 -22.60
CA GLU A 25 16.33 3.43 -22.40
C GLU A 25 15.06 4.17 -22.84
N LEU A 26 14.48 3.79 -23.99
CA LEU A 26 13.31 4.48 -24.56
C LEU A 26 11.96 3.98 -24.03
N PHE A 27 11.86 2.68 -23.69
CA PHE A 27 10.61 2.00 -23.34
C PHE A 27 10.69 1.16 -22.06
N GLY A 28 11.88 1.07 -21.44
CA GLY A 28 12.01 0.41 -20.16
C GLY A 28 11.37 1.21 -19.03
N PRO A 29 11.02 0.54 -17.92
CA PRO A 29 10.55 1.24 -16.74
C PRO A 29 11.65 2.19 -16.25
N HIS A 30 11.37 3.49 -16.25
CA HIS A 30 12.32 4.46 -15.75
C HIS A 30 12.39 4.33 -14.22
N GLU A 31 13.57 4.59 -13.62
CA GLU A 31 13.72 4.73 -12.16
C GLU A 31 12.89 5.94 -11.69
N GLY A 32 11.60 5.70 -11.44
CA GLY A 32 10.58 6.73 -11.19
C GLY A 32 9.17 6.33 -11.64
N ASP A 33 9.05 5.38 -12.58
CA ASP A 33 7.75 4.87 -13.06
C ASP A 33 7.15 3.77 -12.17
N ALA A 34 7.90 3.25 -11.21
CA ALA A 34 7.36 2.31 -10.24
C ALA A 34 6.37 3.06 -9.33
N LEU A 35 5.09 2.68 -9.39
CA LEU A 35 4.09 3.16 -8.44
C LEU A 35 4.66 2.98 -7.02
N PRO A 36 4.62 4.03 -6.17
CA PRO A 36 5.15 3.95 -4.83
C PRO A 36 4.51 2.78 -4.10
N THR A 37 5.32 1.98 -3.39
CA THR A 37 4.84 0.83 -2.64
C THR A 37 3.73 1.29 -1.70
N LEU A 38 2.54 0.72 -1.86
CA LEU A 38 1.36 1.04 -1.05
C LEU A 38 0.74 -0.24 -0.53
N GLY A 39 0.72 -0.40 0.79
CA GLY A 39 0.15 -1.58 1.42
C GLY A 39 0.09 -1.49 2.93
N LEU A 40 -0.81 -2.27 3.51
CA LEU A 40 -0.97 -2.48 4.94
C LEU A 40 -0.60 -3.93 5.27
N TYR A 41 0.37 -4.13 6.16
CA TYR A 41 0.93 -5.44 6.42
C TYR A 41 0.80 -5.81 7.90
N PRO A 42 0.41 -7.05 8.24
CA PRO A 42 0.52 -7.53 9.60
C PRO A 42 1.97 -7.69 10.02
N VAL A 43 2.25 -7.39 11.29
CA VAL A 43 3.57 -7.53 11.93
C VAL A 43 3.39 -8.39 13.20
N ALA A 44 4.44 -8.52 14.03
CA ALA A 44 4.37 -9.21 15.30
C ALA A 44 3.35 -8.57 16.27
N ASP A 45 2.86 -9.37 17.23
CA ASP A 45 2.01 -8.93 18.34
C ASP A 45 0.71 -8.22 17.92
N GLY A 46 0.18 -8.59 16.74
CA GLY A 46 -1.04 -7.99 16.20
C GLY A 46 -0.88 -6.54 15.74
N ARG A 47 0.35 -6.04 15.59
CA ARG A 47 0.62 -4.73 15.00
C ARG A 47 0.42 -4.74 13.49
N LEU A 48 0.21 -3.56 12.92
CA LEU A 48 0.16 -3.37 11.47
C LEU A 48 1.19 -2.33 11.02
N ALA A 49 1.70 -2.44 9.81
CA ALA A 49 2.57 -1.46 9.17
C ALA A 49 1.91 -0.95 7.89
N LEU A 50 1.67 0.35 7.81
CA LEU A 50 1.27 1.01 6.56
C LEU A 50 2.53 1.52 5.88
N VAL A 51 2.69 1.18 4.60
CA VAL A 51 3.79 1.63 3.75
C VAL A 51 3.21 2.49 2.64
N HIS A 52 3.82 3.65 2.40
CA HIS A 52 3.50 4.52 1.27
C HIS A 52 4.79 5.18 0.78
N GLY A 53 5.32 4.71 -0.35
CA GLY A 53 6.61 5.17 -0.88
C GLY A 53 7.75 4.82 0.08
N ASP A 54 8.47 5.84 0.55
CA ASP A 54 9.57 5.74 1.51
C ASP A 54 9.13 5.86 2.98
N GLN A 55 7.83 6.07 3.23
CA GLN A 55 7.30 6.24 4.58
C GLN A 55 6.68 4.95 5.12
N LEU A 56 6.95 4.70 6.41
CA LEU A 56 6.41 3.57 7.16
C LEU A 56 5.79 4.06 8.47
N ALA A 57 4.54 3.66 8.73
CA ALA A 57 3.84 3.95 9.97
C ALA A 57 3.39 2.66 10.65
N GLU A 58 3.74 2.50 11.93
CA GLU A 58 3.36 1.34 12.73
C GLU A 58 2.12 1.62 13.59
N PHE A 59 1.21 0.65 13.60
CA PHE A 59 -0.07 0.67 14.27
C PHE A 59 -0.01 -0.30 15.43
N THR A 60 0.01 0.22 16.66
CA THR A 60 -0.04 -0.60 17.88
C THR A 60 -1.51 -0.89 18.23
N PRO A 61 -1.93 -2.15 18.38
CA PRO A 61 -3.27 -2.47 18.84
C PRO A 61 -3.47 -1.98 20.28
N LEU A 62 -4.68 -1.55 20.60
CA LEU A 62 -5.09 -1.18 21.95
C LEU A 62 -6.03 -2.23 22.52
N ASP A 63 -6.00 -2.35 23.85
CA ASP A 63 -6.89 -3.28 24.54
C ASP A 63 -8.36 -2.98 24.22
N PRO A 64 -9.14 -3.99 23.84
CA PRO A 64 -10.53 -3.80 23.47
C PRO A 64 -11.34 -3.36 24.69
N LYS A 65 -11.88 -2.13 24.64
CA LYS A 65 -12.85 -1.63 25.63
C LYS A 65 -14.28 -1.73 25.11
N GLY A 66 -15.13 -2.46 25.86
CA GLY A 66 -16.56 -2.60 25.57
C GLY A 66 -16.89 -3.65 24.49
N LYS A 67 -18.19 -3.86 24.26
CA LYS A 67 -18.72 -4.93 23.39
C LYS A 67 -19.23 -4.43 22.02
N ASN A 68 -19.24 -3.13 21.80
CA ASN A 68 -19.82 -2.53 20.59
C ASN A 68 -19.00 -2.91 19.35
N ALA A 69 -19.68 -3.16 18.24
CA ALA A 69 -19.05 -3.35 16.94
C ALA A 69 -18.22 -2.12 16.53
N LEU A 70 -17.21 -2.34 15.69
CA LEU A 70 -16.31 -1.30 15.19
C LEU A 70 -16.52 -1.11 13.69
N HIS A 71 -16.53 0.14 13.23
CA HIS A 71 -16.51 0.46 11.80
C HIS A 71 -15.08 0.49 11.31
N CYS A 72 -14.72 -0.29 10.30
CA CYS A 72 -13.36 -0.29 9.76
C CYS A 72 -13.08 1.01 8.99
N ASP A 73 -12.05 1.77 9.37
CA ASP A 73 -11.62 3.00 8.70
C ASP A 73 -11.06 2.75 7.29
N LEU A 74 -10.60 1.51 6.99
CA LEU A 74 -10.04 1.15 5.69
C LEU A 74 -11.11 0.66 4.70
N CYS A 75 -11.86 -0.38 5.06
CA CYS A 75 -12.84 -0.96 4.14
C CYS A 75 -14.27 -0.44 4.35
N HIS A 76 -14.54 0.34 5.41
CA HIS A 76 -15.86 0.87 5.76
C HIS A 76 -16.94 -0.19 6.02
N TYR A 77 -16.56 -1.34 6.58
CA TYR A 77 -17.51 -2.35 7.05
C TYR A 77 -17.55 -2.34 8.58
N THR A 78 -18.75 -2.44 9.14
CA THR A 78 -18.95 -2.71 10.57
C THR A 78 -18.60 -4.16 10.88
N ARG A 79 -17.78 -4.38 11.89
CA ARG A 79 -17.22 -5.67 12.28
C ARG A 79 -17.35 -5.90 13.78
N SER A 80 -17.43 -7.16 14.16
CA SER A 80 -17.38 -7.55 15.56
C SER A 80 -15.99 -7.26 16.17
N ARG A 81 -15.88 -7.30 17.50
CA ARG A 81 -14.61 -7.06 18.20
C ARG A 81 -13.55 -8.14 17.99
N SER A 82 -13.93 -9.32 17.52
CA SER A 82 -12.98 -10.37 17.09
C SER A 82 -12.46 -10.15 15.68
N GLU A 83 -13.18 -9.37 14.86
CA GLU A 83 -12.85 -9.13 13.45
C GLU A 83 -12.19 -7.77 13.20
N ALA A 84 -12.22 -6.87 14.19
CA ALA A 84 -11.59 -5.55 14.11
C ALA A 84 -11.06 -5.09 15.47
N ALA A 85 -9.98 -4.32 15.43
CA ALA A 85 -9.31 -3.76 16.60
C ALA A 85 -9.12 -2.24 16.46
N LEU A 86 -8.95 -1.56 17.60
CA LEU A 86 -8.56 -0.16 17.66
C LEU A 86 -7.02 -0.10 17.68
N TYR A 87 -6.45 0.71 16.80
CA TYR A 87 -5.02 0.89 16.66
C TYR A 87 -4.64 2.33 16.96
N ARG A 88 -3.48 2.52 17.58
CA ARG A 88 -2.80 3.79 17.75
C ARG A 88 -1.60 3.86 16.80
N VAL A 89 -1.47 4.97 16.09
CA VAL A 89 -0.28 5.30 15.29
C VAL A 89 0.28 6.64 15.77
N VAL A 90 1.59 6.71 15.98
CA VAL A 90 2.29 7.93 16.37
C VAL A 90 2.67 8.68 15.09
N VAL A 91 2.15 9.89 14.91
CA VAL A 91 2.36 10.70 13.70
C VAL A 91 3.28 11.91 13.93
N ALA A 92 3.53 12.25 15.19
CA ALA A 92 4.52 13.24 15.64
C ALA A 92 4.82 13.01 17.13
N ALA A 93 5.86 13.67 17.66
CA ALA A 93 6.34 13.50 19.04
C ALA A 93 5.25 13.58 20.14
N ARG A 94 4.19 14.37 19.94
CA ARG A 94 3.05 14.49 20.88
C ARG A 94 1.69 14.27 20.22
N ARG A 95 1.67 13.64 19.04
CA ARG A 95 0.44 13.47 18.26
C ARG A 95 0.28 12.01 17.86
N SER A 96 -0.82 11.42 18.28
CA SER A 96 -1.24 10.09 17.85
C SER A 96 -2.57 10.18 17.10
N ARG A 97 -2.76 9.30 16.13
CA ARG A 97 -4.06 9.05 15.52
C ARG A 97 -4.55 7.68 15.95
N TYR A 98 -5.87 7.56 16.04
CA TYR A 98 -6.54 6.32 16.36
C TYR A 98 -7.40 5.91 15.18
N VAL A 99 -7.31 4.64 14.80
CA VAL A 99 -8.10 4.06 13.72
C VAL A 99 -8.60 2.69 14.10
N THR A 100 -9.73 2.29 13.54
CA THR A 100 -10.29 0.96 13.69
C THR A 100 -10.07 0.16 12.41
N LEU A 101 -9.35 -0.96 12.49
CA LEU A 101 -9.00 -1.75 11.31
C LEU A 101 -9.39 -3.22 11.53
N CYS A 102 -9.74 -3.89 10.44
CA CYS A 102 -9.99 -5.34 10.48
C CYS A 102 -8.72 -6.08 10.85
N THR A 103 -8.84 -7.16 11.62
CA THR A 103 -7.72 -8.06 11.96
C THR A 103 -7.31 -8.93 10.76
N ALA A 104 -8.27 -9.28 9.88
CA ALA A 104 -8.01 -9.93 8.60
C ALA A 104 -7.54 -8.92 7.54
N THR A 105 -6.28 -8.49 7.64
CA THR A 105 -5.69 -7.39 6.86
C THR A 105 -5.78 -7.59 5.35
N GLU A 106 -5.42 -8.77 4.84
CA GLU A 106 -5.43 -9.07 3.40
C GLU A 106 -6.85 -8.95 2.80
N ALA A 107 -7.82 -9.63 3.41
CA ALA A 107 -9.22 -9.53 2.98
C ALA A 107 -9.79 -8.11 3.12
N CYS A 108 -9.33 -7.35 4.13
CA CYS A 108 -9.72 -5.95 4.29
C CYS A 108 -9.18 -5.07 3.17
N GLN A 109 -7.92 -5.26 2.77
CA GLN A 109 -7.31 -4.55 1.66
C GLN A 109 -7.98 -4.90 0.34
N GLY A 110 -8.31 -6.18 0.09
CA GLY A 110 -9.06 -6.60 -1.09
C GLY A 110 -10.41 -5.89 -1.22
N ARG A 111 -11.12 -5.68 -0.10
CA ARG A 111 -12.39 -4.93 -0.07
C ARG A 111 -12.21 -3.42 -0.28
N ALA A 112 -11.18 -2.83 0.32
CA ALA A 112 -10.94 -1.39 0.26
C ALA A 112 -10.35 -0.94 -1.09
N GLY A 113 -9.57 -1.82 -1.71
CA GLY A 113 -8.80 -1.53 -2.92
C GLY A 113 -7.73 -0.47 -2.71
N ARG A 114 -7.05 -0.13 -3.80
CA ARG A 114 -5.94 0.85 -3.81
C ARG A 114 -6.38 2.22 -3.29
N LYS A 115 -7.57 2.69 -3.69
CA LYS A 115 -8.12 4.00 -3.27
C LYS A 115 -8.35 4.09 -1.76
N GLY A 116 -8.82 3.01 -1.13
CA GLY A 116 -8.98 2.97 0.33
C GLY A 116 -7.64 3.06 1.05
N LEU A 117 -6.63 2.36 0.54
CA LEU A 117 -5.26 2.44 1.07
C LEU A 117 -4.65 3.84 0.89
N GLU A 118 -4.82 4.48 -0.27
CA GLU A 118 -4.37 5.86 -0.50
C GLU A 118 -5.04 6.83 0.48
N THR A 119 -6.35 6.69 0.70
CA THR A 119 -7.10 7.53 1.64
C THR A 119 -6.59 7.35 3.07
N LEU A 120 -6.32 6.11 3.48
CA LEU A 120 -5.73 5.83 4.78
C LEU A 120 -4.31 6.41 4.88
N ALA A 121 -3.47 6.24 3.86
CA ALA A 121 -2.12 6.77 3.79
C ALA A 121 -2.11 8.30 3.92
N ASN A 122 -2.94 9.01 3.16
CA ASN A 122 -3.08 10.47 3.24
C ASN A 122 -3.58 10.95 4.62
N ARG A 123 -4.27 10.10 5.38
CA ARG A 123 -4.69 10.40 6.76
C ARG A 123 -3.56 10.15 7.76
N ILE A 124 -2.55 9.35 7.48
CA ILE A 124 -1.50 9.03 8.45
C ILE A 124 -0.21 9.79 8.17
N PHE A 125 0.15 9.89 6.90
CA PHE A 125 1.34 10.56 6.42
C PHE A 125 1.09 12.05 6.09
N PRO A 126 2.14 12.89 6.05
CA PRO A 126 3.52 12.56 6.43
C PRO A 126 3.68 12.40 7.95
N LEU A 127 4.62 11.54 8.36
CA LEU A 127 5.05 11.50 9.75
C LEU A 127 6.02 12.65 10.01
N GLU A 128 5.82 13.39 11.08
CA GLU A 128 6.85 14.30 11.58
C GLU A 128 7.88 13.44 12.32
N LEU A 129 9.12 13.39 11.80
CA LEU A 129 10.21 12.71 12.49
C LEU A 129 10.34 13.31 13.89
N PRO A 130 10.28 12.51 14.97
CA PRO A 130 10.69 13.00 16.27
C PRO A 130 12.17 13.38 16.13
N TYR A 131 12.50 14.62 16.48
CA TYR A 131 13.86 15.15 16.50
C TYR A 131 14.86 14.07 16.92
N THR A 132 15.80 13.71 16.05
CA THR A 132 17.04 13.03 16.44
C THR A 132 17.86 14.05 17.22
N GLU A 133 17.94 13.86 18.54
CA GLU A 133 19.04 14.41 19.37
C GLU A 133 20.34 13.67 19.08
#